data_AF-A0A699X6Z4-F1
#
_entry.id   AF-A0A699X6Z4-F1
#
_cell.length_a   1.000
_cell.length_b   1.000
_cell.length_c   1.000
_cell.angle_alpha   90.00
_cell.angle_beta   90.00
_cell.angle_gamma   90.00
#
_symmetry.space_group_name_H-M   'P 1'
#
loop_
_entity.id
_entity.type
_entity.pdbx_description
1 polymer ?
#
loop_
_entity_poly.entity_id
_entity_poly.type
_entity_poly.pdbx_seq_one_letter_code
_entity_poly.pdbx_strand_id
1 'polypeptide(L)' 'EEGIDYDEVFAPVARIEAIGLFLAYASFIGFTVYQMDVKSAFLYGTIVEEVYVMQPPGFHDLVYPAKVYKVEKLCMD' A
#
# COMPACT_ATOMS: atom_id res chain seq x y z
N GLU A 1 -7.06 27.18 0.10
CA GLU A 1 -7.06 26.17 -0.96
C GLU A 1 -8.00 25.07 -0.55
N GLU A 2 -8.98 24.75 -1.41
CA GLU A 2 -9.79 23.55 -1.24
C GLU A 2 -8.87 22.34 -1.28
N GLY A 3 -9.01 21.45 -0.30
CA GLY A 3 -8.24 20.20 -0.24
C GLY A 3 -8.47 19.42 -1.53
N ILE A 4 -7.36 19.02 -2.17
CA ILE A 4 -7.42 18.08 -3.29
C ILE A 4 -7.78 16.74 -2.67
N ASP A 5 -9.00 16.29 -2.92
CA ASP A 5 -9.47 14.98 -2.52
C ASP A 5 -8.84 13.93 -3.44
N TYR A 6 -7.85 13.19 -2.91
CA TYR A 6 -7.28 12.04 -3.61
C TYR A 6 -8.14 10.81 -3.35
N ASP A 7 -9.39 10.86 -3.81
CA ASP A 7 -10.32 9.72 -3.82
C ASP A 7 -9.84 8.59 -4.77
N GLU A 8 -8.85 8.88 -5.62
CA GLU A 8 -8.21 7.90 -6.48
C GLU A 8 -7.00 7.24 -5.79
N VAL A 9 -7.30 6.36 -4.83
CA VAL A 9 -6.35 5.32 -4.42
C VAL A 9 -6.23 4.32 -5.57
N PHE A 10 -5.33 4.60 -6.53
CA PHE A 10 -4.88 3.62 -7.50
C PHE A 10 -4.00 2.58 -6.81
N ALA A 11 -4.59 1.79 -5.92
CA ALA A 11 -4.00 0.50 -5.61
C ALA A 11 -3.91 -0.26 -6.95
N PRO A 12 -2.73 -0.72 -7.39
CA PRO A 12 -2.60 -1.51 -8.60
C PRO A 12 -3.19 -2.90 -8.32
N VAL A 13 -4.52 -2.98 -8.23
CA VAL A 13 -5.23 -4.24 -8.17
C VAL A 13 -5.26 -4.73 -9.60
N ALA A 14 -4.37 -5.69 -9.90
CA ALA A 14 -4.39 -6.37 -11.18
C ALA A 14 -5.80 -6.92 -11.41
N ARG A 15 -6.43 -6.50 -12.50
CA ARG A 15 -7.76 -6.97 -12.88
C ARG A 15 -7.71 -8.47 -13.14
N ILE A 16 -8.72 -9.21 -12.67
CA ILE A 16 -8.79 -10.67 -12.83
C ILE A 16 -8.70 -11.06 -14.31
N GLU A 17 -9.29 -10.26 -15.20
CA GLU A 17 -9.22 -10.51 -16.65
C GLU A 17 -7.79 -10.35 -17.19
N ALA A 18 -7.02 -9.39 -16.68
CA ALA A 18 -5.63 -9.19 -17.07
C ALA A 18 -4.73 -10.32 -16.55
N ILE A 19 -4.96 -10.79 -15.32
CA ILE A 19 -4.27 -11.96 -14.75
C ILE A 19 -4.58 -13.21 -15.59
N GLY A 20 -5.85 -13.43 -15.94
CA GLY A 20 -6.27 -14.56 -16.76
C GLY A 20 -5.63 -14.56 -18.14
N LEU A 21 -5.61 -13.41 -18.82
CA LEU A 21 -4.95 -13.27 -20.13
C LEU A 21 -3.44 -13.54 -20.04
N PHE A 22 -2.79 -13.01 -19.00
CA PHE A 22 -1.36 -13.23 -18.77
C PHE A 22 -1.05 -14.72 -18.56
N LEU A 23 -1.83 -15.42 -17.72
CA LEU A 23 -1.65 -16.85 -17.47
C LEU A 23 -1.92 -17.70 -18.72
N ALA A 24 -2.95 -17.36 -19.51
CA ALA A 24 -3.24 -18.06 -20.77
C ALA A 24 -2.07 -17.92 -21.76
N TYR A 25 -1.49 -16.72 -21.86
CA TYR A 25 -0.33 -16.46 -22.71
C TYR A 25 0.93 -17.16 -22.21
N ALA A 26 1.22 -17.11 -20.91
CA ALA A 26 2.35 -17.80 -20.30
C ALA A 26 2.25 -19.32 -20.52
N SER A 27 1.06 -19.90 -20.38
CA SER A 27 0.78 -21.31 -20.68
C SER A 27 1.02 -21.65 -22.15
N PHE A 28 0.57 -20.78 -23.07
CA PHE A 28 0.75 -20.97 -24.51
C PHE A 28 2.22 -21.00 -24.93
N ILE A 29 3.07 -20.18 -24.30
CA ILE A 29 4.51 -20.11 -24.62
C ILE A 29 5.34 -21.08 -23.76
N GLY A 30 4.73 -21.74 -22.77
CA GLY A 30 5.44 -22.62 -21.83
C GLY A 30 6.32 -21.83 -20.83
N PHE A 31 5.99 -20.57 -20.57
CA PHE A 31 6.70 -19.74 -19.61
C PHE A 31 6.34 -20.13 -18.18
N THR A 32 7.34 -20.28 -17.31
CA THR A 32 7.11 -20.54 -15.88
C THR A 32 6.83 -19.24 -15.15
N VAL A 33 5.65 -19.13 -14.53
CA VAL A 33 5.24 -17.97 -13.75
C VAL A 33 5.54 -18.20 -12.28
N TYR A 34 6.13 -17.20 -11.63
CA TYR A 34 6.37 -17.17 -10.18
C TYR A 34 5.50 -16.09 -9.53
N GLN A 35 4.92 -16.40 -8.37
CA GLN A 35 4.19 -15.44 -7.56
C GLN A 35 5.14 -14.78 -6.55
N MET A 36 5.13 -13.46 -6.48
CA MET A 36 5.84 -12.69 -5.45
C MET A 36 4.79 -11.99 -4.59
N ASP A 37 4.59 -12.51 -3.38
CA ASP A 37 3.72 -11.88 -2.39
C ASP A 37 4.51 -10.84 -1.62
N VAL A 38 4.14 -9.57 -1.76
CA VAL A 38 4.78 -8.49 -0.99
C VAL A 38 4.03 -8.38 0.33
N LYS A 39 4.64 -8.90 1.40
CA LYS A 39 4.10 -8.96 2.78
C LYS A 39 3.67 -7.61 3.37
N SER A 40 4.07 -6.52 2.72
CA SER A 40 3.79 -5.14 3.10
C SER A 40 3.74 -4.30 1.81
N ALA A 41 2.55 -4.11 1.25
CA ALA A 41 2.32 -3.13 0.20
C ALA A 41 2.19 -1.71 0.81
N PHE A 42 3.10 -1.34 1.71
CA PHE A 42 3.33 0.07 2.00
C PHE A 42 4.19 0.61 0.87
N LEU A 43 3.71 1.67 0.22
CA LEU A 43 4.37 2.39 -0.87
C LEU A 43 5.90 2.31 -0.69
N TYR A 44 6.58 1.61 -1.60
CA TYR A 44 8.05 1.52 -1.62
C TYR A 44 8.68 2.85 -2.09
N GLY A 45 7.98 3.97 -1.92
CA GLY A 45 8.51 5.31 -2.10
C GLY A 45 9.14 5.81 -0.80
N THR A 46 10.15 6.67 -0.92
CA THR A 46 10.53 7.57 0.18
C THR A 46 9.31 8.43 0.49
N ILE A 47 8.89 8.44 1.75
CA ILE A 47 7.83 9.35 2.19
C ILE A 47 8.45 10.76 2.19
N VAL A 48 8.21 11.52 1.12
CA VAL A 48 8.68 12.90 1.00
C VAL A 48 7.81 13.84 1.84
N GLU A 49 6.55 13.48 2.06
CA GLU A 49 5.56 14.28 2.78
C GLU A 49 5.37 13.79 4.22
N GLU A 50 5.22 14.71 5.18
CA GLU A 50 4.96 14.31 6.56
C GLU A 50 3.55 13.73 6.73
N VAL A 51 3.46 12.41 6.86
CA VAL A 51 2.20 11.72 7.12
C VAL A 51 1.99 11.56 8.63
N TYR A 52 0.81 11.98 9.10
CA TYR A 52 0.37 11.79 10.48
C TYR A 52 -0.79 10.81 10.51
N VAL A 53 -0.81 9.91 11.51
CA VAL A 53 -1.87 8.93 11.71
C VAL A 53 -2.55 9.14 13.06
N MET A 54 -3.87 8.89 13.08
CA MET A 54 -4.63 8.81 14.33
C MET A 54 -4.13 7.66 15.19
N GLN A 55 -4.43 7.73 16.49
CA GLN A 55 -4.04 6.71 17.43
C GLN A 55 -4.64 5.36 17.04
N PRO A 56 -3.81 4.32 16.86
CA PRO A 56 -4.33 3.04 16.43
C PRO A 56 -5.25 2.44 17.51
N PRO A 57 -6.24 1.63 17.10
CA PRO A 57 -7.08 0.89 18.05
C PRO A 57 -6.20 0.07 19.00
N GLY A 58 -6.35 0.29 20.31
CA GLY A 58 -5.53 -0.38 21.34
C GLY A 58 -4.28 0.39 21.80
N PHE A 59 -3.95 1.52 21.18
CA PHE A 59 -2.87 2.42 21.59
C PHE A 59 -3.41 3.84 21.83
N HIS A 60 -4.41 3.97 22.69
CA HIS A 60 -5.02 5.27 23.03
C HIS A 60 -4.34 5.87 24.27
N ASP A 61 -3.70 7.01 24.09
CA ASP A 61 -3.19 7.85 25.17
C ASP A 61 -4.37 8.58 25.83
N LEU A 62 -4.69 8.18 27.05
CA LEU A 62 -5.80 8.75 27.83
C LEU A 62 -5.53 10.19 28.28
N VAL A 63 -4.27 10.64 28.33
CA VAL A 63 -3.89 11.99 28.71
C VAL A 63 -3.97 12.94 27.51
N TYR A 64 -3.63 12.42 26.32
CA TYR A 64 -3.67 13.19 25.07
C TYR A 64 -4.45 12.46 23.97
N PRO A 65 -5.80 12.37 24.10
CA PRO A 65 -6.62 11.57 23.19
C PRO A 65 -6.67 12.10 21.75
N ALA A 66 -6.41 13.41 21.56
CA ALA A 66 -6.40 14.05 20.24
C ALA A 66 -5.02 14.05 19.56
N LYS A 67 -4.00 13.44 20.16
CA LYS A 67 -2.65 13.43 19.60
C LYS A 67 -2.58 12.53 18.37
N VAL A 68 -1.87 12.98 17.34
CA VAL A 68 -1.54 12.22 16.13
C VAL A 68 -0.07 11.84 16.15
N TYR A 69 0.27 10.71 15.52
CA TYR A 69 1.65 10.19 15.45
C TYR A 69 2.21 10.41 14.04
N LYS A 70 3.46 10.88 13.97
CA LYS A 70 4.18 10.95 12.70
C LYS A 70 4.59 9.55 12.26
N VAL A 71 4.33 9.21 11.00
CA VAL A 71 4.74 7.92 10.42
C VAL A 71 6.21 7.99 10.04
N GLU A 72 7.04 7.23 10.75
CA GLU A 72 8.43 6.98 10.34
C GLU A 72 8.52 5.60 9.70
N LYS A 73 8.96 5.53 8.44
CA LYS A 73 9.19 4.26 7.76
C LYS A 73 10.56 3.72 8.16
N LEU A 74 10.59 2.53 8.75
CA LEU A 74 11.80 1.72 8.87
C LEU A 74 11.93 0.90 7.59
N CYS A 75 12.89 1.23 6.74
CA CYS A 75 13.36 0.29 5.74
C CYS A 75 14.06 -0.85 6.48
N MET A 76 13.56 -2.08 6.37
CA MET A 76 14.43 -3.24 6.63
C MET A 76 15.33 -3.37 5.41
N ASP A 77 16.63 -3.13 5.61
CA ASP A 77 17.68 -3.32 4.61
C ASP A 77 17.85 -4.80 4.21
#